data_AF-A0AAU4UPK2-F1
#
_entry.id   AF-A0AAU4UPK2-F1
#
_cell.length_a   1.000
_cell.length_b   1.000
_cell.length_c   1.000
_cell.angle_alpha   90.00
_cell.angle_beta   90.00
_cell.angle_gamma   90.00
#
_symmetry.space_group_name_H-M   'P 1'
#
loop_
_entity.id
_entity.type
_entity.pdbx_description
1 polymer ?
#
loop_
_entity_poly.entity_id
_entity_poly.type
_entity_poly.pdbx_seq_one_letter_code
_entity_poly.pdbx_strand_id
1 'polypeptide(L)'
;MVLSTDERSLLTLITKCPEPVVMSDFFHELSPPAPGMNEHHPGHEGWLRRQIEWHSVSVELWQRGLVRIAVPANGERGDMVEPTEVGRAALAA
;
A
#
# COMPACT_ATOMS: atom_id res chain seq x y z
N MET A 1 1.77 6.90 18.04
CA MET A 1 0.84 6.97 16.89
C MET A 1 0.30 5.57 16.67
N VAL A 2 -1.02 5.37 16.60
CA VAL A 2 -1.59 4.03 16.37
C VAL A 2 -1.78 3.85 14.86
N LEU A 3 -1.24 2.76 14.32
CA LEU A 3 -1.48 2.34 12.94
C LEU A 3 -2.67 1.39 12.90
N SER A 4 -3.52 1.52 11.88
CA SER A 4 -4.49 0.47 11.57
C SER A 4 -3.75 -0.83 11.15
N THR A 5 -4.45 -1.95 11.16
CA THR A 5 -3.89 -3.23 10.67
C THR A 5 -3.41 -3.12 9.23
N ASP A 6 -4.14 -2.37 8.40
CA ASP A 6 -3.84 -2.20 6.98
C ASP A 6 -2.62 -1.30 6.78
N GLU A 7 -2.59 -0.15 7.47
CA GLU A 7 -1.46 0.77 7.46
C GLU A 7 -0.18 0.07 7.90
N ARG A 8 -0.26 -0.70 9.00
CA ARG A 8 0.88 -1.47 9.51
C ARG A 8 1.34 -2.51 8.50
N SER A 9 0.42 -3.20 7.85
CA SER A 9 0.74 -4.24 6.86
C SER A 9 1.45 -3.65 5.64
N LEU A 10 0.91 -2.58 5.05
CA LEU A 10 1.50 -1.92 3.89
C LEU A 10 2.86 -1.28 4.24
N LEU A 11 2.94 -0.55 5.37
CA LEU A 11 4.18 0.07 5.81
C LEU A 11 5.28 -0.96 6.13
N THR A 12 4.90 -2.14 6.62
CA THR A 12 5.84 -3.25 6.84
C THR A 12 6.44 -3.75 5.54
N LEU A 13 5.65 -3.93 4.48
CA LEU A 13 6.15 -4.37 3.17
C LEU A 13 7.10 -3.33 2.57
N ILE A 14 6.69 -2.06 2.56
CA ILE A 14 7.52 -0.94 2.09
C ILE A 14 8.86 -0.88 2.85
N THR A 15 8.85 -1.12 4.17
CA THR A 15 10.06 -1.07 5.00
C THR A 15 11.04 -2.21 4.76
N LYS A 16 10.56 -3.34 4.24
CA LYS A 16 11.42 -4.49 3.90
C LYS A 16 12.08 -4.35 2.53
N CYS A 17 11.63 -3.42 1.70
CA CYS A 17 12.19 -3.19 0.37
C CYS A 17 13.48 -2.36 0.46
N PRO A 18 14.57 -2.80 -0.20
CA PRO A 18 15.84 -2.05 -0.20
C PRO A 18 15.82 -0.83 -1.13
N GLU A 19 14.88 -0.79 -2.08
CA GLU A 19 14.69 0.29 -3.04
C GLU A 19 13.30 0.93 -2.86
N PRO A 20 13.10 2.18 -3.33
CA PRO A 20 11.78 2.78 -3.39
C PRO A 20 10.78 1.92 -4.19
N VAL A 21 9.50 1.99 -3.84
CA VAL A 21 8.46 1.11 -4.38
C VAL A 21 7.18 1.86 -4.71
N VAL A 22 6.42 1.37 -5.69
CA VAL A 22 5.06 1.85 -5.92
C VAL A 22 4.13 1.10 -4.95
N MET A 23 3.45 1.83 -4.05
CA MET A 23 2.68 1.18 -2.97
C MET A 23 1.58 0.25 -3.48
N SER A 24 0.98 0.56 -4.64
CA SER A 24 -0.07 -0.27 -5.23
C SER A 24 0.39 -1.65 -5.67
N ASP A 25 1.69 -1.84 -5.87
CA ASP A 25 2.25 -3.15 -6.25
C ASP A 25 2.01 -4.21 -5.17
N PHE A 26 1.80 -3.79 -3.91
CA PHE A 26 1.50 -4.69 -2.79
C PHE A 26 0.02 -4.99 -2.60
N PHE A 27 -0.91 -4.31 -3.27
CA PHE A 27 -2.34 -4.44 -2.94
C PHE A 27 -2.90 -5.82 -3.24
N HIS A 28 -2.39 -6.46 -4.29
CA HIS A 28 -2.72 -7.85 -4.62
C HIS A 28 -2.05 -8.87 -3.69
N GLU A 29 -0.91 -8.55 -3.09
CA GLU A 29 -0.32 -9.39 -2.04
C GLU A 29 -1.12 -9.29 -0.74
N LEU A 30 -1.52 -8.07 -0.38
CA LEU A 30 -2.26 -7.77 0.85
C LEU A 30 -3.75 -8.15 0.80
N SER A 31 -4.33 -8.19 -0.41
CA SER A 31 -5.71 -8.60 -0.66
C SER A 31 -5.79 -9.38 -1.97
N PRO A 32 -5.32 -10.65 -1.96
CA PRO A 32 -5.26 -11.47 -3.16
C PRO A 32 -6.66 -11.75 -3.71
N PRO A 33 -6.80 -11.83 -5.06
CA PRO A 33 -8.05 -12.27 -5.65
C PRO A 33 -8.32 -13.74 -5.30
N ALA A 34 -9.60 -14.09 -5.15
CA ALA A 34 -10.00 -15.49 -5.04
C ALA A 34 -9.64 -16.26 -6.33
N PRO A 35 -9.38 -17.58 -6.25
CA PRO A 35 -9.15 -18.40 -7.44
C PRO A 35 -10.30 -18.26 -8.46
N GLY A 36 -9.96 -18.03 -9.73
CA GLY A 36 -10.96 -17.86 -10.80
C GLY A 36 -11.66 -16.49 -10.79
N MET A 37 -11.13 -15.48 -10.08
CA MET A 37 -11.64 -14.12 -10.11
C MET A 37 -11.76 -13.58 -11.55
N ASN A 38 -12.94 -13.10 -11.88
CA ASN A 38 -13.29 -12.40 -13.11
C ASN A 38 -14.47 -11.45 -12.82
N GLU A 39 -14.92 -10.71 -13.83
CA GLU A 39 -16.01 -9.73 -13.69
C GLU A 39 -17.36 -10.33 -13.24
N HIS A 40 -17.57 -11.64 -13.41
CA HIS A 40 -18.79 -12.35 -13.01
C HIS A 40 -18.64 -13.13 -11.69
N HIS A 41 -17.46 -13.13 -11.08
CA HIS A 41 -17.22 -13.85 -9.83
C HIS A 41 -18.07 -13.22 -8.71
N PRO A 42 -18.78 -14.00 -7.87
CA PRO A 42 -19.69 -13.45 -6.85
C PRO A 42 -18.97 -12.56 -5.81
N GLY A 43 -17.67 -12.77 -5.62
CA GLY A 43 -16.81 -11.95 -4.77
C GLY A 43 -16.15 -10.75 -5.47
N HIS A 44 -16.39 -10.51 -6.76
CA HIS A 44 -15.69 -9.49 -7.55
C HIS A 44 -15.90 -8.09 -6.99
N GLU A 45 -17.15 -7.70 -6.70
CA GLU A 45 -17.45 -6.35 -6.18
C GLU A 45 -16.80 -6.09 -4.82
N GLY A 46 -16.82 -7.09 -3.93
CA GLY A 46 -16.19 -6.99 -2.61
C GLY A 46 -14.68 -6.86 -2.71
N TRP A 47 -14.06 -7.67 -3.58
CA TRP A 47 -12.63 -7.58 -3.85
C TRP A 47 -12.24 -6.25 -4.49
N LEU A 48 -12.99 -5.76 -5.48
CA LEU A 48 -12.75 -4.47 -6.12
C LEU A 48 -12.85 -3.32 -5.11
N ARG A 49 -13.89 -3.31 -4.27
CA ARG A 49 -14.01 -2.33 -3.19
C ARG A 49 -12.79 -2.35 -2.29
N ARG A 50 -12.31 -3.54 -1.95
CA ARG A 50 -11.10 -3.69 -1.13
C ARG A 50 -9.84 -3.16 -1.82
N GLN A 51 -9.70 -3.34 -3.13
CA GLN A 51 -8.60 -2.74 -3.90
C GLN A 51 -8.66 -1.20 -3.86
N ILE A 52 -9.86 -0.61 -3.95
CA ILE A 52 -10.06 0.84 -3.85
C ILE A 52 -9.69 1.35 -2.45
N GLU A 53 -10.10 0.64 -1.39
CA GLU A 53 -9.76 0.99 -0.01
C GLU A 53 -8.25 1.02 0.24
N TRP A 54 -7.47 0.14 -0.39
CA TRP A 54 -6.01 0.16 -0.28
C TRP A 54 -5.39 1.44 -0.82
N HIS A 55 -5.99 2.10 -1.82
CA HIS A 55 -5.55 3.43 -2.23
C HIS A 55 -5.77 4.49 -1.15
N SER A 56 -6.87 4.40 -0.38
CA SER A 56 -7.06 5.29 0.77
C SER A 56 -6.00 5.04 1.85
N VAL A 57 -5.66 3.78 2.12
CA VAL A 57 -4.58 3.43 3.07
C VAL A 57 -3.24 4.01 2.62
N SER A 58 -2.89 3.90 1.33
CA SER A 58 -1.62 4.43 0.81
C SER A 58 -1.55 5.95 0.87
N VAL A 59 -2.67 6.64 0.60
CA VAL A 59 -2.79 8.09 0.76
C VAL A 59 -2.60 8.49 2.23
N GLU A 60 -3.20 7.78 3.18
CA GLU A 60 -3.04 8.05 4.61
C GLU A 60 -1.59 7.92 5.08
N LEU A 61 -0.87 6.87 4.63
CA LEU A 61 0.56 6.72 4.95
C LEU A 61 1.38 7.93 4.48
N TRP A 62 1.10 8.44 3.28
CA TRP A 62 1.78 9.61 2.72
C TRP A 62 1.39 10.90 3.44
N GLN A 63 0.09 11.15 3.66
CA GLN A 63 -0.41 12.36 4.34
C GLN A 63 0.14 12.48 5.76
N ARG A 64 0.33 11.35 6.44
CA ARG A 64 0.92 11.28 7.80
C ARG A 64 2.44 11.31 7.81
N GLY A 65 3.09 11.41 6.65
CA GLY A 65 4.56 11.47 6.53
C GLY A 65 5.27 10.17 6.93
N LEU A 66 4.58 9.03 6.87
CA LEU A 66 5.15 7.72 7.19
C LEU A 66 5.98 7.17 6.02
N VAL A 67 5.66 7.62 4.82
CA VAL A 67 6.43 7.41 3.60
C VAL A 67 6.68 8.75 2.92
N ARG A 68 7.69 8.83 2.08
CA ARG A 68 7.97 10.00 1.24
C ARG A 68 8.22 9.57 -0.20
N ILE A 69 7.87 10.43 -1.15
CA ILE A 69 8.23 10.22 -2.55
C ILE A 69 9.74 10.34 -2.69
N ALA A 70 10.38 9.26 -3.13
CA ALA A 70 11.82 9.21 -3.41
C ALA A 70 12.08 9.39 -4.91
N VAL A 71 11.21 8.83 -5.75
CA VAL A 71 11.27 8.97 -7.21
C VAL A 71 9.90 9.39 -7.72
N PRO A 72 9.77 10.58 -8.34
CA PRO A 72 8.49 11.03 -8.90
C PRO A 72 8.00 10.14 -10.03
N ALA A 73 6.67 10.09 -10.20
CA ALA A 73 6.01 9.48 -11.34
C ALA A 73 6.50 10.10 -12.66
N ASN A 74 6.57 9.28 -13.71
CA ASN A 74 7.03 9.68 -15.04
C ASN A 74 6.01 9.38 -16.16
N GLY A 75 4.80 8.94 -15.82
CA GLY A 75 3.76 8.54 -16.77
C GLY A 75 3.81 7.06 -17.18
N GLU A 76 4.94 6.38 -17.01
CA GLU A 76 5.06 4.92 -17.18
C GLU A 76 4.87 4.18 -15.86
N ARG A 77 5.28 4.80 -14.75
CA ARG A 77 5.09 4.32 -13.38
C ARG A 77 4.58 5.43 -12.46
N GLY A 78 3.91 5.00 -11.39
CA GLY A 78 3.51 5.88 -10.29
C GLY A 78 4.70 6.36 -9.45
N ASP A 79 4.42 7.20 -8.45
CA ASP A 79 5.42 7.66 -7.50
C ASP A 79 5.99 6.46 -6.73
N MET A 80 7.32 6.41 -6.64
CA MET A 80 8.01 5.43 -5.81
C MET A 80 8.34 6.04 -4.47
N VAL A 81 7.96 5.36 -3.40
CA VAL A 81 8.11 5.83 -2.04
C VAL A 81 9.11 4.99 -1.27
N GLU A 82 9.70 5.60 -0.26
CA GLU A 82 10.48 4.92 0.76
C GLU A 82 9.91 5.24 2.16
N PRO A 83 10.12 4.39 3.16
CA PRO A 83 9.70 4.68 4.53
C PRO A 83 10.52 5.83 5.12
N THR A 84 9.86 6.72 5.86
CA THR A 84 10.55 7.75 6.65
C THR A 84 11.06 7.18 7.97
N GLU A 85 11.87 7.95 8.71
CA GLU A 85 12.23 7.59 10.08
C GLU A 85 11.00 7.51 11.00
N VAL A 86 10.04 8.42 10.81
CA VAL A 86 8.76 8.41 11.53
C VAL A 86 7.95 7.15 11.20
N GLY A 87 7.92 6.75 9.92
CA GLY A 87 7.29 5.49 9.49
C GLY A 87 7.92 4.27 10.15
N ARG A 88 9.25 4.18 10.12
CA ARG A 88 9.99 3.09 10.78
C ARG A 88 9.73 3.05 12.29
N ALA A 89 9.73 4.21 12.95
CA ALA A 89 9.45 4.30 14.38
C ALA A 89 7.99 3.92 14.72
N ALA A 90 7.02 4.28 13.87
CA ALA A 90 5.61 3.95 14.06
C ALA A 90 5.35 2.43 13.99
N LEU A 91 6.16 1.67 13.25
CA LEU A 91 6.08 0.19 13.24
C LEU A 91 6.58 -0.44 14.53
N ALA A 92 7.52 0.20 15.23
CA ALA A 92 8.12 -0.33 16.46
C ALA A 92 7.29 -0.03 17.73
N ALA A 93 6.30 0.85 17.64
CA ALA A 93 5.34 1.18 18.69
C ALA A 93 4.11 0.27 18.68
#